data_AF-A0A5P8FLR6-F1
#
_entry.id   AF-A0A5P8FLR6-F1
#
_cell.length_a   1.000
_cell.length_b   1.000
_cell.length_c   1.000
_cell.angle_alpha   90.00
_cell.angle_beta   90.00
_cell.angle_gamma   90.00
#
_symmetry.space_group_name_H-M   'P 1'
#
loop_
_entity.id
_entity.type
_entity.pdbx_description
1 polymer ?
#
loop_
_entity_poly.entity_id
_entity_poly.type
_entity_poly.pdbx_seq_one_letter_code
_entity_poly.pdbx_strand_id
1 'polypeptide(L)'
;MPLTSRRPPFATLLTGSALAAAATLALAPAAQAAEQPSATTSAAYLAAQLEANDDRLSVSYGDQSYDDPGVTIDAILAMQATGTAGDQSQASTDHVLGAAGTYTGSAGDELYVGATGKLLTLTASRGLGGTVGGTDYLGALQAREQASGQFTDDSQYGDYSNTLGQSFSIIGLERHGVDVSDEAVDFLLTRQCADGGFALENAGACTSDPDATSVAVQALSGAGGQDAAITEAVDYLQARQGGDGGVGGGTSTSEENSNSTGLAAVAFRLAGRTDALTSARGFLDSVRLGCESPDVAGALAYTPADAAAADASTQPSDQLNRSTAQALLGSTDVSYLDVTSDGAAAAPVALDCADEPTPGDPSTTDPSDEPSTSTTTVTATARPTTPGQEPTRPEVVQTDDARDGGLGAAGWVGAGLLALVGAGAVMGSRRRGAHR
;
A
#
# COMPACT_ATOMS: atom_id res chain seq x y z
N MET A 1 -1.10 -45.66 -54.69
CA MET A 1 -1.67 -46.99 -55.04
C MET A 1 -1.08 -47.43 -56.38
N PRO A 2 -0.96 -48.74 -56.71
CA PRO A 2 -1.36 -49.96 -55.97
C PRO A 2 -0.15 -50.76 -55.40
N LEU A 3 -0.30 -51.54 -54.30
CA LEU A 3 -0.41 -53.03 -54.20
C LEU A 3 0.87 -53.81 -54.65
N THR A 4 1.37 -54.87 -53.99
CA THR A 4 0.71 -55.89 -53.13
C THR A 4 1.68 -56.63 -52.16
N SER A 5 1.10 -57.33 -51.19
CA SER A 5 1.71 -58.15 -50.09
C SER A 5 2.52 -59.39 -50.50
N ARG A 6 3.46 -59.83 -49.62
CA ARG A 6 3.67 -61.25 -49.19
C ARG A 6 4.52 -61.39 -47.90
N ARG A 7 4.02 -62.16 -46.92
CA ARG A 7 4.76 -62.85 -45.81
C ARG A 7 5.04 -64.33 -46.25
N PRO A 8 5.59 -65.30 -45.45
CA PRO A 8 6.13 -65.38 -44.07
C PRO A 8 7.58 -66.04 -44.08
N PRO A 9 8.15 -66.80 -43.10
CA PRO A 9 7.68 -67.26 -41.77
C PRO A 9 8.65 -67.29 -40.56
N PHE A 10 8.02 -67.40 -39.37
CA PHE A 10 8.39 -68.08 -38.12
C PHE A 10 9.87 -68.33 -37.72
N ALA A 11 10.28 -67.64 -36.65
CA ALA A 11 11.00 -68.18 -35.47
C ALA A 11 10.91 -67.13 -34.31
N THR A 12 11.05 -67.40 -33.00
CA THR A 12 10.72 -68.55 -32.12
C THR A 12 10.64 -67.98 -30.67
N LEU A 13 9.92 -68.60 -29.72
CA LEU A 13 9.88 -68.12 -28.32
C LEU A 13 11.22 -68.27 -27.60
N LEU A 14 11.55 -67.29 -26.75
CA LEU A 14 12.34 -67.49 -25.54
C LEU A 14 11.80 -66.56 -24.44
N THR A 15 11.15 -67.15 -23.44
CA THR A 15 10.58 -66.46 -22.28
C THR A 15 11.67 -66.11 -21.27
N GLY A 16 12.05 -64.83 -21.23
CA GLY A 16 12.90 -64.27 -20.17
C GLY A 16 12.06 -63.46 -19.18
N SER A 17 11.77 -64.03 -18.01
CA SER A 17 11.03 -63.35 -16.94
C SER A 17 11.89 -62.29 -16.26
N ALA A 18 11.95 -61.09 -16.84
CA ALA A 18 12.55 -59.93 -16.18
C ALA A 18 11.59 -59.42 -15.09
N LEU A 19 12.01 -59.52 -13.82
CA LEU A 19 11.36 -58.80 -12.72
C LEU A 19 11.57 -57.30 -12.97
N ALA A 20 10.56 -56.62 -13.51
CA ALA A 20 10.51 -55.18 -13.52
C ALA A 20 10.25 -54.71 -12.08
N ALA A 21 11.33 -54.45 -11.34
CA ALA A 21 11.25 -53.68 -10.11
C ALA A 21 10.81 -52.26 -10.47
N ALA A 22 9.50 -52.03 -10.46
CA ALA A 22 8.92 -50.70 -10.61
C ALA A 22 9.30 -49.88 -9.37
N ALA A 23 10.48 -49.24 -9.44
CA ALA A 23 10.84 -48.17 -8.54
C ALA A 23 9.90 -47.00 -8.82
N THR A 24 8.76 -47.00 -8.14
CA THR A 24 7.94 -45.81 -7.98
C THR A 24 8.78 -44.79 -7.23
N LEU A 25 9.52 -43.97 -7.98
CA LEU A 25 9.85 -42.64 -7.49
C LEU A 25 8.50 -41.97 -7.25
N ALA A 26 8.06 -41.98 -6.00
CA ALA A 26 7.16 -40.96 -5.53
C ALA A 26 7.89 -39.65 -5.78
N LEU A 27 7.47 -38.90 -6.79
CA LEU A 27 7.72 -37.47 -6.75
C LEU A 27 7.08 -37.03 -5.44
N ALA A 28 7.91 -36.63 -4.48
CA ALA A 28 7.42 -35.78 -3.41
C ALA A 28 6.66 -34.63 -4.10
N PRO A 29 5.50 -34.19 -3.57
CA PRO A 29 4.95 -32.92 -3.99
C PRO A 29 6.10 -31.91 -3.95
N ALA A 30 6.27 -31.13 -5.02
CA ALA A 30 7.08 -29.93 -4.91
C ALA A 30 6.54 -29.20 -3.69
N ALA A 31 7.41 -28.87 -2.73
CA ALA A 31 6.99 -28.17 -1.54
C ALA A 31 6.28 -26.90 -2.02
N GLN A 32 4.97 -26.87 -1.85
CA GLN A 32 4.18 -25.66 -2.04
C GLN A 32 4.84 -24.64 -1.09
N ALA A 33 5.20 -23.47 -1.63
CA ALA A 33 5.74 -22.40 -0.81
C ALA A 33 4.80 -22.22 0.38
N ALA A 34 5.35 -22.22 1.60
CA ALA A 34 4.53 -22.26 2.80
C ALA A 34 3.54 -21.10 2.75
N GLU A 35 2.27 -21.47 2.76
CA GLU A 35 1.11 -20.62 2.45
C GLU A 35 1.08 -19.41 3.38
N GLN A 36 1.32 -18.21 2.82
CA GLN A 36 1.65 -16.94 3.49
C GLN A 36 0.80 -16.65 4.75
N PRO A 37 1.20 -17.12 5.96
CA PRO A 37 0.35 -16.99 7.15
C PRO A 37 0.46 -15.57 7.72
N SER A 38 1.54 -14.86 7.38
CA SER A 38 1.88 -13.55 7.93
C SER A 38 1.23 -12.42 7.13
N ALA A 39 1.10 -12.54 5.81
CA ALA A 39 0.38 -11.55 5.00
C ALA A 39 -1.13 -11.54 5.33
N THR A 40 -1.76 -12.71 5.53
CA THR A 40 -3.20 -12.78 5.83
C THR A 40 -3.55 -12.23 7.22
N THR A 41 -2.66 -12.32 8.21
CA THR A 41 -2.86 -11.67 9.52
C THR A 41 -2.75 -10.15 9.44
N SER A 42 -1.87 -9.61 8.58
CA SER A 42 -1.84 -8.17 8.28
C SER A 42 -3.11 -7.68 7.56
N ALA A 43 -3.68 -8.49 6.65
CA ALA A 43 -4.99 -8.19 6.07
C ALA A 43 -6.11 -8.24 7.11
N ALA A 44 -6.03 -9.16 8.09
CA ALA A 44 -6.98 -9.22 9.19
C ALA A 44 -6.92 -8.01 10.13
N TYR A 45 -5.71 -7.53 10.44
CA TYR A 45 -5.53 -6.27 11.15
C TYR A 45 -6.19 -5.11 10.39
N LEU A 46 -5.87 -4.92 9.10
CA LEU A 46 -6.46 -3.87 8.28
C LEU A 46 -8.00 -3.97 8.22
N ALA A 47 -8.54 -5.17 8.09
CA ALA A 47 -9.98 -5.39 8.08
C ALA A 47 -10.64 -4.92 9.39
N ALA A 48 -10.07 -5.32 10.54
CA ALA A 48 -10.57 -4.89 11.85
C ALA A 48 -10.47 -3.37 12.05
N GLN A 49 -9.41 -2.73 11.55
CA GLN A 49 -9.25 -1.27 11.62
C GLN A 49 -10.25 -0.53 10.73
N LEU A 50 -10.53 -1.04 9.53
CA LEU A 50 -11.55 -0.46 8.65
C LEU A 50 -12.96 -0.62 9.25
N GLU A 51 -13.32 -1.81 9.73
CA GLU A 51 -14.62 -2.07 10.37
C GLU A 51 -14.83 -1.14 11.58
N ALA A 52 -13.81 -0.96 12.42
CA ALA A 52 -13.86 -0.12 13.62
C ALA A 52 -13.96 1.39 13.34
N ASN A 53 -13.68 1.85 12.11
CA ASN A 53 -13.65 3.27 11.74
C ASN A 53 -14.71 3.64 10.69
N ASP A 54 -15.79 2.87 10.57
CA ASP A 54 -16.78 2.92 9.49
C ASP A 54 -16.12 2.95 8.09
N ASP A 55 -15.50 1.82 7.76
CA ASP A 55 -15.01 1.41 6.44
C ASP A 55 -13.86 2.23 5.83
N ARG A 56 -13.23 3.12 6.60
CA ARG A 56 -12.17 4.03 6.13
C ARG A 56 -10.97 4.10 7.06
N LEU A 57 -9.83 4.52 6.52
CA LEU A 57 -8.69 5.00 7.30
C LEU A 57 -8.68 6.53 7.31
N SER A 58 -7.89 7.12 8.21
CA SER A 58 -7.91 8.58 8.41
C SER A 58 -6.56 9.11 8.83
N VAL A 59 -6.21 10.28 8.32
CA VAL A 59 -4.99 11.02 8.64
C VAL A 59 -5.26 12.07 9.72
N SER A 60 -4.35 12.19 10.69
CA SER A 60 -4.47 13.19 11.76
C SER A 60 -3.56 14.40 11.52
N TYR A 61 -4.14 15.60 11.53
CA TYR A 61 -3.41 16.87 11.44
C TYR A 61 -3.82 17.80 12.59
N GLY A 62 -2.88 18.01 13.52
CA GLY A 62 -3.18 18.66 14.81
C GLY A 62 -4.23 17.88 15.60
N ASP A 63 -5.22 18.57 16.14
CA ASP A 63 -6.34 17.96 16.88
C ASP A 63 -7.49 17.46 15.98
N GLN A 64 -7.29 17.44 14.64
CA GLN A 64 -8.31 17.06 13.67
C GLN A 64 -7.94 15.78 12.92
N SER A 65 -8.93 14.90 12.71
CA SER A 65 -8.81 13.70 11.89
C SER A 65 -9.65 13.87 10.63
N TYR A 66 -9.09 13.44 9.50
CA TYR A 66 -9.67 13.56 8.15
C TYR A 66 -9.68 12.19 7.48
N ASP A 67 -10.76 11.90 6.75
CA ASP A 67 -10.82 10.72 5.88
C ASP A 67 -9.62 10.71 4.92
N ASP A 68 -8.95 9.56 4.79
CA ASP A 68 -7.84 9.36 3.85
C ASP A 68 -8.25 8.24 2.86
N PRO A 69 -9.01 8.57 1.79
CA PRO A 69 -9.36 7.59 0.77
C PRO A 69 -8.13 7.04 0.05
N GLY A 70 -7.01 7.76 0.02
CA GLY A 70 -5.77 7.33 -0.61
C GLY A 70 -5.14 6.13 0.10
N VAL A 71 -5.07 6.16 1.43
CA VAL A 71 -4.60 5.03 2.25
C VAL A 71 -5.68 3.97 2.43
N THR A 72 -6.95 4.35 2.40
CA THR A 72 -8.07 3.39 2.35
C THR A 72 -7.99 2.53 1.08
N ILE A 73 -7.66 3.11 -0.08
CA ILE A 73 -7.37 2.37 -1.32
C ILE A 73 -6.17 1.43 -1.13
N ASP A 74 -5.07 1.88 -0.50
CA ASP A 74 -3.91 1.00 -0.23
C ASP A 74 -4.33 -0.23 0.58
N ALA A 75 -5.10 -0.04 1.65
CA ALA A 75 -5.59 -1.13 2.50
C ALA A 75 -6.53 -2.08 1.73
N ILE A 76 -7.44 -1.54 0.90
CA ILE A 76 -8.34 -2.33 0.05
C ILE A 76 -7.55 -3.21 -0.93
N LEU A 77 -6.58 -2.64 -1.65
CA LEU A 77 -5.75 -3.37 -2.62
C LEU A 77 -4.85 -4.39 -1.93
N ALA A 78 -4.27 -4.04 -0.78
CA ALA A 78 -3.44 -4.95 0.00
C ALA A 78 -4.24 -6.16 0.54
N MET A 79 -5.47 -5.96 1.05
CA MET A 79 -6.35 -7.06 1.43
C MET A 79 -6.69 -7.96 0.24
N GLN A 80 -7.08 -7.39 -0.91
CA GLN A 80 -7.34 -8.15 -2.14
C GLN A 80 -6.14 -8.99 -2.56
N ALA A 81 -4.92 -8.45 -2.47
CA ALA A 81 -3.69 -9.15 -2.80
C ALA A 81 -3.40 -10.38 -1.91
N THR A 82 -3.98 -10.45 -0.70
CA THR A 82 -3.92 -11.66 0.15
C THR A 82 -4.98 -12.71 -0.18
N GLY A 83 -5.99 -12.37 -1.00
CA GLY A 83 -7.15 -13.24 -1.24
C GLY A 83 -8.06 -13.44 -0.03
N THR A 84 -8.04 -12.54 0.96
CA THR A 84 -8.87 -12.62 2.19
C THR A 84 -9.55 -11.28 2.48
N ALA A 85 -10.41 -11.23 3.51
CA ALA A 85 -11.14 -10.03 3.94
C ALA A 85 -12.03 -9.39 2.84
N GLY A 86 -12.58 -10.20 1.94
CA GLY A 86 -13.36 -9.75 0.79
C GLY A 86 -14.57 -8.89 1.14
N ASP A 87 -15.28 -9.20 2.24
CA ASP A 87 -16.47 -8.46 2.68
C ASP A 87 -16.10 -7.05 3.15
N GLN A 88 -15.10 -6.93 4.03
CA GLN A 88 -14.63 -5.62 4.50
C GLN A 88 -13.98 -4.80 3.38
N SER A 89 -13.20 -5.46 2.53
CA SER A 89 -12.62 -4.83 1.35
C SER A 89 -13.72 -4.27 0.41
N GLN A 90 -14.88 -4.92 0.30
CA GLN A 90 -16.04 -4.42 -0.45
C GLN A 90 -16.68 -3.20 0.25
N ALA A 91 -16.93 -3.27 1.56
CA ALA A 91 -17.52 -2.16 2.32
C ALA A 91 -16.66 -0.88 2.20
N SER A 92 -15.34 -1.01 2.38
CA SER A 92 -14.38 0.08 2.18
C SER A 92 -14.31 0.56 0.73
N THR A 93 -14.50 -0.33 -0.25
CA THR A 93 -14.64 0.09 -1.65
C THR A 93 -15.86 0.97 -1.83
N ASP A 94 -17.02 0.59 -1.30
CA ASP A 94 -18.26 1.36 -1.42
C ASP A 94 -18.14 2.74 -0.73
N HIS A 95 -17.43 2.84 0.40
CA HIS A 95 -17.07 4.12 1.02
C HIS A 95 -16.23 5.00 0.09
N VAL A 96 -15.11 4.48 -0.44
CA VAL A 96 -14.23 5.22 -1.37
C VAL A 96 -14.97 5.65 -2.64
N LEU A 97 -15.84 4.81 -3.21
CA LEU A 97 -16.64 5.17 -4.38
C LEU A 97 -17.68 6.27 -4.06
N GLY A 98 -18.21 6.30 -2.84
CA GLY A 98 -19.03 7.40 -2.33
C GLY A 98 -18.25 8.72 -2.15
N ALA A 99 -16.97 8.64 -1.77
CA ALA A 99 -16.07 9.78 -1.58
C ALA A 99 -15.31 10.20 -2.85
N ALA A 100 -15.42 9.46 -3.96
CA ALA A 100 -14.58 9.58 -5.16
C ALA A 100 -14.43 11.00 -5.71
N GLY A 101 -15.51 11.79 -5.74
CA GLY A 101 -15.47 13.17 -6.23
C GLY A 101 -14.72 14.12 -5.30
N THR A 102 -14.74 13.89 -3.98
CA THR A 102 -13.92 14.65 -3.03
C THR A 102 -12.46 14.23 -3.12
N TYR A 103 -12.20 12.91 -3.19
CA TYR A 103 -10.85 12.36 -3.26
C TYR A 103 -10.07 12.83 -4.51
N THR A 104 -10.74 12.91 -5.66
CA THR A 104 -10.13 13.31 -6.94
C THR A 104 -10.20 14.80 -7.22
N GLY A 105 -10.84 15.61 -6.36
CA GLY A 105 -11.11 17.03 -6.60
C GLY A 105 -12.34 17.32 -7.49
N SER A 106 -12.88 16.31 -8.20
CA SER A 106 -13.94 16.50 -9.20
C SER A 106 -15.28 16.98 -8.66
N ALA A 107 -15.50 16.95 -7.35
CA ALA A 107 -16.66 17.57 -6.69
C ALA A 107 -16.54 19.10 -6.56
N GLY A 108 -15.34 19.66 -6.76
CA GLY A 108 -15.02 21.08 -6.65
C GLY A 108 -14.62 21.74 -7.97
N ASP A 109 -14.93 21.13 -9.11
CA ASP A 109 -14.45 21.50 -10.46
C ASP A 109 -12.91 21.44 -10.62
N GLU A 110 -12.22 20.61 -9.82
CA GLU A 110 -10.78 20.29 -9.93
C GLU A 110 -10.57 18.83 -10.40
N LEU A 111 -9.33 18.44 -10.74
CA LEU A 111 -8.98 17.04 -10.98
C LEU A 111 -7.51 16.75 -10.68
N TYR A 112 -7.24 15.91 -9.68
CA TYR A 112 -5.90 15.44 -9.32
C TYR A 112 -5.62 14.08 -9.98
N VAL A 113 -4.65 14.02 -10.91
CA VAL A 113 -4.43 12.86 -11.78
C VAL A 113 -3.93 11.64 -11.02
N GLY A 114 -3.09 11.84 -9.99
CA GLY A 114 -2.61 10.73 -9.15
C GLY A 114 -3.73 10.06 -8.36
N ALA A 115 -4.63 10.85 -7.76
CA ALA A 115 -5.82 10.34 -7.09
C ALA A 115 -6.76 9.63 -8.07
N THR A 116 -6.92 10.19 -9.27
CA THR A 116 -7.78 9.61 -10.33
C THR A 116 -7.22 8.29 -10.85
N GLY A 117 -5.92 8.18 -11.13
CA GLY A 117 -5.26 6.93 -11.55
C GLY A 117 -5.31 5.85 -10.46
N LYS A 118 -5.14 6.23 -9.19
CA LYS A 118 -5.25 5.31 -8.05
C LYS A 118 -6.69 4.81 -7.85
N LEU A 119 -7.68 5.69 -8.01
CA LEU A 119 -9.10 5.31 -8.03
C LEU A 119 -9.43 4.36 -9.19
N LEU A 120 -8.90 4.61 -10.39
CA LEU A 120 -9.08 3.72 -11.55
C LEU A 120 -8.42 2.36 -11.36
N THR A 121 -7.29 2.31 -10.66
CA THR A 121 -6.64 1.05 -10.23
C THR A 121 -7.56 0.27 -9.28
N LEU A 122 -8.20 0.94 -8.31
CA LEU A 122 -9.22 0.32 -7.46
C LEU A 122 -10.43 -0.18 -8.26
N THR A 123 -11.03 0.62 -9.14
CA THR A 123 -12.21 0.18 -9.90
C THR A 123 -11.89 -1.01 -10.80
N ALA A 124 -10.73 -1.03 -11.45
CA ALA A 124 -10.28 -2.18 -12.23
C ALA A 124 -10.04 -3.44 -11.39
N SER A 125 -9.50 -3.30 -10.16
CA SER A 125 -9.36 -4.43 -9.21
C SER A 125 -10.69 -5.10 -8.84
N ARG A 126 -11.80 -4.36 -9.01
CA ARG A 126 -13.17 -4.79 -8.72
C ARG A 126 -13.95 -5.23 -9.97
N GLY A 127 -13.33 -5.21 -11.16
CA GLY A 127 -14.05 -5.39 -12.43
C GLY A 127 -15.09 -4.30 -12.73
N LEU A 128 -15.00 -3.15 -12.05
CA LEU A 128 -15.83 -1.97 -12.29
C LEU A 128 -15.22 -1.14 -13.41
N GLY A 129 -16.06 -0.43 -14.17
CA GLY A 129 -15.60 0.50 -15.21
C GLY A 129 -15.09 1.84 -14.64
N GLY A 130 -14.55 2.68 -15.51
CA GLY A 130 -14.03 4.01 -15.17
C GLY A 130 -15.06 5.07 -14.77
N THR A 131 -16.35 4.75 -14.77
CA THR A 131 -17.42 5.68 -14.38
C THR A 131 -17.93 5.36 -12.97
N VAL A 132 -17.80 6.31 -12.04
CA VAL A 132 -18.23 6.17 -10.63
C VAL A 132 -19.15 7.33 -10.26
N GLY A 133 -20.30 7.06 -9.63
CA GLY A 133 -21.27 8.09 -9.25
C GLY A 133 -21.92 8.86 -10.42
N GLY A 134 -21.67 8.46 -11.67
CA GLY A 134 -22.06 9.18 -12.88
C GLY A 134 -20.95 10.06 -13.49
N THR A 135 -19.80 10.17 -12.83
CA THR A 135 -18.59 10.86 -13.34
C THR A 135 -17.71 9.87 -14.08
N ASP A 136 -17.28 10.20 -15.30
CA ASP A 136 -16.34 9.41 -16.10
C ASP A 136 -14.89 9.79 -15.76
N TYR A 137 -14.30 9.10 -14.79
CA TYR A 137 -12.93 9.34 -14.34
C TYR A 137 -11.88 8.86 -15.35
N LEU A 138 -12.21 7.86 -16.16
CA LEU A 138 -11.30 7.35 -17.20
C LEU A 138 -11.15 8.38 -18.32
N GLY A 139 -12.27 8.85 -18.89
CA GLY A 139 -12.25 9.92 -19.88
C GLY A 139 -11.68 11.24 -19.33
N ALA A 140 -11.94 11.55 -18.06
CA ALA A 140 -11.37 12.72 -17.39
C ALA A 140 -9.83 12.63 -17.26
N LEU A 141 -9.28 11.48 -16.86
CA LEU A 141 -7.84 11.27 -16.77
C LEU A 141 -7.17 11.37 -18.15
N GLN A 142 -7.73 10.73 -19.17
CA GLN A 142 -7.22 10.82 -20.55
C GLN A 142 -7.19 12.28 -21.05
N ALA A 143 -8.17 13.10 -20.65
CA ALA A 143 -8.22 14.52 -21.00
C ALA A 143 -7.18 15.40 -20.25
N ARG A 144 -6.42 14.85 -19.29
CA ARG A 144 -5.31 15.54 -18.61
C ARG A 144 -3.94 15.29 -19.22
N GLU A 145 -3.82 14.31 -20.11
CA GLU A 145 -2.59 14.04 -20.84
C GLU A 145 -2.22 15.26 -21.72
N GLN A 146 -1.01 15.77 -21.54
CA GLN A 146 -0.44 16.81 -22.37
C GLN A 146 0.19 16.21 -23.64
N ALA A 147 0.42 17.03 -24.67
CA ALA A 147 1.13 16.60 -25.88
C ALA A 147 2.60 16.16 -25.64
N SER A 148 3.08 16.24 -24.40
CA SER A 148 4.37 15.70 -23.93
C SER A 148 4.24 14.36 -23.20
N GLY A 149 3.03 13.80 -23.06
CA GLY A 149 2.73 12.59 -22.29
C GLY A 149 2.55 12.80 -20.78
N GLN A 150 2.79 14.01 -20.26
CA GLN A 150 2.58 14.31 -18.85
C GLN A 150 1.07 14.34 -18.54
N PHE A 151 0.62 13.57 -17.55
CA PHE A 151 -0.68 13.82 -16.90
C PHE A 151 -0.50 14.98 -15.91
N THR A 152 -1.33 16.01 -16.01
CA THR A 152 -1.24 17.24 -15.18
C THR A 152 -2.52 17.45 -14.38
N ASP A 153 -2.43 17.96 -13.15
CA ASP A 153 -3.63 18.28 -12.39
C ASP A 153 -4.39 19.47 -13.02
N ASP A 154 -5.69 19.56 -12.79
CA ASP A 154 -6.47 20.78 -13.01
C ASP A 154 -6.92 21.32 -11.65
N SER A 155 -6.20 22.31 -11.13
CA SER A 155 -6.50 22.92 -9.83
C SER A 155 -6.20 24.42 -9.83
N GLN A 156 -7.00 25.19 -9.07
CA GLN A 156 -6.71 26.61 -8.83
C GLN A 156 -5.44 26.82 -8.01
N TYR A 157 -4.94 25.78 -7.35
CA TYR A 157 -3.75 25.82 -6.49
C TYR A 157 -2.46 25.50 -7.24
N GLY A 158 -2.52 24.97 -8.47
CA GLY A 158 -1.37 24.62 -9.29
C GLY A 158 -1.42 23.19 -9.82
N ASP A 159 -0.33 22.76 -10.44
CA ASP A 159 -0.12 21.37 -10.87
C ASP A 159 0.78 20.67 -9.85
N TYR A 160 0.26 19.65 -9.17
CA TYR A 160 0.96 18.82 -8.18
C TYR A 160 1.26 17.42 -8.73
N SER A 161 1.10 17.23 -10.06
CA SER A 161 1.45 15.98 -10.73
C SER A 161 2.94 15.66 -10.53
N ASN A 162 3.21 14.40 -10.21
CA ASN A 162 4.54 13.88 -9.94
C ASN A 162 4.67 12.45 -10.50
N THR A 163 5.83 11.82 -10.33
CA THR A 163 6.12 10.48 -10.86
C THR A 163 5.17 9.39 -10.34
N LEU A 164 4.69 9.51 -9.09
CA LEU A 164 3.66 8.59 -8.55
C LEU A 164 2.34 8.78 -9.31
N GLY A 165 1.93 10.03 -9.54
CA GLY A 165 0.72 10.36 -10.30
C GLY A 165 0.79 9.89 -11.75
N GLN A 166 1.91 10.09 -12.44
CA GLN A 166 2.15 9.57 -13.80
C GLN A 166 2.03 8.04 -13.83
N SER A 167 2.66 7.36 -12.86
CA SER A 167 2.71 5.89 -12.80
C SER A 167 1.33 5.28 -12.52
N PHE A 168 0.58 5.82 -11.54
CA PHE A 168 -0.80 5.38 -11.29
C PHE A 168 -1.75 5.73 -12.44
N SER A 169 -1.48 6.78 -13.21
CA SER A 169 -2.25 7.10 -14.41
C SER A 169 -2.07 6.02 -15.48
N ILE A 170 -0.82 5.64 -15.78
CA ILE A 170 -0.48 4.55 -16.71
C ILE A 170 -1.13 3.23 -16.28
N ILE A 171 -0.91 2.82 -15.02
CA ILE A 171 -1.51 1.60 -14.44
C ILE A 171 -3.04 1.63 -14.55
N GLY A 172 -3.66 2.75 -14.19
CA GLY A 172 -5.12 2.92 -14.28
C GLY A 172 -5.64 2.74 -15.71
N LEU A 173 -5.03 3.40 -16.70
CA LEU A 173 -5.43 3.30 -18.11
C LEU A 173 -5.28 1.86 -18.65
N GLU A 174 -4.11 1.27 -18.46
CA GLU A 174 -3.80 -0.11 -18.91
C GLU A 174 -4.81 -1.12 -18.34
N ARG A 175 -5.11 -1.00 -17.04
CA ARG A 175 -6.05 -1.89 -16.35
C ARG A 175 -7.51 -1.75 -16.78
N HIS A 176 -7.89 -0.61 -17.37
CA HIS A 176 -9.19 -0.43 -18.03
C HIS A 176 -9.16 -0.83 -19.51
N GLY A 177 -8.05 -1.41 -20.00
CA GLY A 177 -7.88 -1.85 -21.38
C GLY A 177 -7.74 -0.70 -22.37
N VAL A 178 -7.26 0.45 -21.91
CA VAL A 178 -6.91 1.60 -22.76
C VAL A 178 -5.45 1.45 -23.19
N ASP A 179 -5.19 1.56 -24.50
CA ASP A 179 -3.84 1.67 -25.03
C ASP A 179 -3.18 2.96 -24.48
N VAL A 180 -2.18 2.80 -23.61
CA VAL A 180 -1.36 3.92 -23.09
C VAL A 180 -0.52 4.49 -24.24
N SER A 181 -0.38 5.82 -24.29
CA SER A 181 0.42 6.47 -25.32
C SER A 181 1.93 6.21 -25.13
N ASP A 182 2.65 6.10 -26.26
CA ASP A 182 4.12 6.06 -26.25
C ASP A 182 4.65 7.33 -25.54
N GLU A 183 4.02 8.48 -25.76
CA GLU A 183 4.37 9.75 -25.11
C GLU A 183 4.27 9.70 -23.58
N ALA A 184 3.24 9.07 -23.00
CA ALA A 184 3.11 8.98 -21.54
C ALA A 184 4.17 8.08 -20.89
N VAL A 185 4.59 7.03 -21.60
CA VAL A 185 5.69 6.16 -21.20
C VAL A 185 7.03 6.89 -21.34
N ASP A 186 7.26 7.56 -22.48
CA ASP A 186 8.46 8.39 -22.71
C ASP A 186 8.57 9.51 -21.66
N PHE A 187 7.46 10.16 -21.29
CA PHE A 187 7.45 11.15 -20.20
C PHE A 187 7.90 10.55 -18.88
N LEU A 188 7.36 9.38 -18.50
CA LEU A 188 7.80 8.66 -17.30
C LEU A 188 9.29 8.34 -17.37
N LEU A 189 9.81 7.90 -18.52
CA LEU A 189 11.24 7.64 -18.72
C LEU A 189 12.11 8.92 -18.59
N THR A 190 11.60 10.12 -18.88
CA THR A 190 12.34 11.37 -18.59
C THR A 190 12.58 11.62 -17.10
N ARG A 191 11.87 10.92 -16.22
CA ARG A 191 12.01 10.98 -14.76
C ARG A 191 13.14 10.09 -14.23
N GLN A 192 13.68 9.19 -15.05
CA GLN A 192 14.80 8.33 -14.68
C GLN A 192 16.11 9.12 -14.64
N CYS A 193 16.78 9.09 -13.49
CA CYS A 193 18.04 9.75 -13.26
C CYS A 193 19.22 8.87 -13.70
N ALA A 194 20.41 9.47 -13.78
CA ALA A 194 21.63 8.79 -14.22
C ALA A 194 22.16 7.69 -13.27
N ASP A 195 21.54 7.51 -12.09
CA ASP A 195 21.80 6.41 -11.16
C ASP A 195 20.78 5.25 -11.30
N GLY A 196 19.84 5.34 -12.24
CA GLY A 196 18.80 4.34 -12.52
C GLY A 196 17.48 4.56 -11.78
N GLY A 197 17.48 5.29 -10.66
CA GLY A 197 16.26 5.60 -9.92
C GLY A 197 15.43 6.71 -10.59
N PHE A 198 14.17 6.86 -10.17
CA PHE A 198 13.25 7.87 -10.70
C PHE A 198 13.07 9.00 -9.68
N ALA A 199 13.14 10.25 -10.14
CA ALA A 199 12.92 11.40 -9.26
C ALA A 199 11.43 11.70 -9.11
N LEU A 200 10.95 11.83 -7.87
CA LEU A 200 9.55 12.08 -7.54
C LEU A 200 8.98 13.32 -8.26
N GLU A 201 9.57 14.49 -8.04
CA GLU A 201 9.02 15.79 -8.47
C GLU A 201 9.29 16.13 -9.93
N ASN A 202 8.24 16.46 -10.69
CA ASN A 202 8.34 16.76 -12.14
C ASN A 202 9.29 17.93 -12.47
N ALA A 203 9.58 18.82 -11.52
CA ALA A 203 10.52 19.93 -11.67
C ALA A 203 11.77 19.77 -10.77
N GLY A 204 12.84 20.51 -11.10
CA GLY A 204 14.05 20.58 -10.28
C GLY A 204 15.20 19.68 -10.74
N ALA A 205 16.10 19.34 -9.82
CA ALA A 205 17.23 18.45 -10.09
C ALA A 205 16.81 16.99 -9.94
N CYS A 206 17.26 16.12 -10.84
CA CYS A 206 16.97 14.69 -10.77
C CYS A 206 17.59 14.08 -9.50
N THR A 207 16.75 13.87 -8.49
CA THR A 207 17.10 13.25 -7.21
C THR A 207 16.22 12.03 -7.05
N SER A 208 16.80 10.86 -7.21
CA SER A 208 16.08 9.59 -7.23
C SER A 208 15.43 9.27 -5.89
N ASP A 209 14.17 8.86 -5.98
CA ASP A 209 13.28 8.53 -4.89
C ASP A 209 12.86 7.04 -4.98
N PRO A 210 13.12 6.22 -3.95
CA PRO A 210 12.80 4.78 -3.98
C PRO A 210 11.32 4.43 -4.13
N ASP A 211 10.41 5.26 -3.61
CA ASP A 211 8.96 5.00 -3.71
C ASP A 211 8.48 5.29 -5.13
N ALA A 212 8.87 6.45 -5.69
CA ALA A 212 8.62 6.81 -7.08
C ALA A 212 9.23 5.79 -8.05
N THR A 213 10.46 5.33 -7.78
CA THR A 213 11.12 4.29 -8.57
C THR A 213 10.34 2.98 -8.56
N SER A 214 9.84 2.56 -7.40
CA SER A 214 9.13 1.30 -7.23
C SER A 214 7.77 1.28 -7.92
N VAL A 215 7.03 2.40 -7.90
CA VAL A 215 5.75 2.51 -8.64
C VAL A 215 5.99 2.70 -10.15
N ALA A 216 7.05 3.42 -10.55
CA ALA A 216 7.46 3.52 -11.96
C ALA A 216 7.81 2.15 -12.56
N VAL A 217 8.53 1.27 -11.82
CA VAL A 217 8.78 -0.11 -12.26
C VAL A 217 7.48 -0.88 -12.53
N GLN A 218 6.43 -0.69 -11.71
CA GLN A 218 5.14 -1.33 -11.95
C GLN A 218 4.47 -0.80 -13.23
N ALA A 219 4.42 0.52 -13.42
CA ALA A 219 3.85 1.13 -14.61
C ALA A 219 4.59 0.74 -15.91
N LEU A 220 5.92 0.73 -15.89
CA LEU A 220 6.74 0.29 -17.03
C LEU A 220 6.63 -1.21 -17.31
N SER A 221 6.42 -2.04 -16.27
CA SER A 221 6.24 -3.49 -16.46
C SER A 221 4.96 -3.82 -17.21
N GLY A 222 3.89 -3.04 -16.99
CA GLY A 222 2.61 -3.21 -17.67
C GLY A 222 2.59 -2.60 -19.08
N ALA A 223 3.17 -1.40 -19.25
CA ALA A 223 3.35 -0.77 -20.56
C ALA A 223 4.15 -1.66 -21.55
N GLY A 224 5.21 -2.32 -21.04
CA GLY A 224 5.94 -3.37 -21.75
C GLY A 224 6.98 -2.88 -22.78
N GLY A 225 8.16 -3.50 -22.76
CA GLY A 225 9.27 -3.19 -23.67
C GLY A 225 10.38 -2.31 -23.08
N GLN A 226 10.26 -1.90 -21.80
CA GLN A 226 11.21 -1.03 -21.10
C GLN A 226 12.15 -1.80 -20.16
N ASP A 227 12.49 -3.05 -20.52
CA ASP A 227 13.31 -3.99 -19.72
C ASP A 227 14.63 -3.37 -19.20
N ALA A 228 15.27 -2.51 -20.01
CA ALA A 228 16.50 -1.82 -19.66
C ALA A 228 16.28 -0.78 -18.55
N ALA A 229 15.27 0.07 -18.69
CA ALA A 229 14.91 1.07 -17.69
C ALA A 229 14.49 0.41 -16.36
N ILE A 230 13.70 -0.67 -16.43
CA ILE A 230 13.30 -1.48 -15.27
C ILE A 230 14.53 -2.09 -14.60
N THR A 231 15.49 -2.62 -15.38
CA THR A 231 16.74 -3.18 -14.86
C THR A 231 17.55 -2.15 -14.08
N GLU A 232 17.75 -0.95 -14.65
CA GLU A 232 18.48 0.14 -13.99
C GLU A 232 17.74 0.63 -12.71
N ALA A 233 16.41 0.68 -12.75
CA ALA A 233 15.57 1.05 -11.61
C ALA A 233 15.68 0.07 -10.43
N VAL A 234 15.64 -1.25 -10.69
CA VAL A 234 15.78 -2.23 -9.60
C VAL A 234 17.23 -2.39 -9.13
N ASP A 235 18.22 -2.12 -9.98
CA ASP A 235 19.62 -2.08 -9.56
C ASP A 235 19.87 -0.88 -8.62
N TYR A 236 19.23 0.28 -8.89
CA TYR A 236 19.17 1.41 -7.95
C TYR A 236 18.51 1.03 -6.61
N LEU A 237 17.33 0.39 -6.64
CA LEU A 237 16.63 -0.04 -5.43
C LEU A 237 17.46 -1.05 -4.62
N GLN A 238 18.12 -2.00 -5.29
CA GLN A 238 18.99 -2.98 -4.65
C GLN A 238 20.25 -2.33 -4.06
N ALA A 239 20.78 -1.26 -4.67
CA ALA A 239 21.88 -0.47 -4.10
C ALA A 239 21.47 0.38 -2.89
N ARG A 240 20.16 0.63 -2.70
CA ARG A 240 19.57 1.26 -1.51
C ARG A 240 19.13 0.25 -0.44
N GLN A 241 19.16 -1.04 -0.72
CA GLN A 241 18.72 -2.07 0.22
C GLN A 241 19.73 -2.27 1.37
N GLY A 242 19.22 -2.19 2.59
CA GLY A 242 19.94 -2.37 3.84
C GLY A 242 20.47 -3.79 4.07
N GLY A 243 21.34 -3.92 5.07
CA GLY A 243 21.89 -5.22 5.49
C GLY A 243 20.87 -6.15 6.15
N ASP A 244 19.73 -5.62 6.58
CA ASP A 244 18.56 -6.33 7.10
C ASP A 244 17.46 -6.57 6.03
N GLY A 245 17.65 -6.02 4.83
CA GLY A 245 16.72 -6.10 3.71
C GLY A 245 15.78 -4.91 3.54
N GLY A 246 15.80 -3.94 4.46
CA GLY A 246 14.97 -2.73 4.37
C GLY A 246 15.36 -1.82 3.20
N VAL A 247 14.42 -0.98 2.76
CA VAL A 247 14.67 0.12 1.83
C VAL A 247 14.07 1.37 2.45
N GLY A 248 14.84 2.45 2.52
CA GLY A 248 14.34 3.76 2.94
C GLY A 248 13.70 4.51 1.77
N GLY A 249 12.89 5.53 2.08
CA GLY A 249 12.20 6.34 1.08
C GLY A 249 13.05 7.48 0.50
N GLY A 250 12.38 8.57 0.14
CA GLY A 250 12.96 9.80 -0.39
C GLY A 250 13.83 10.57 0.59
N THR A 251 14.18 11.81 0.26
CA THR A 251 15.04 12.66 1.10
C THR A 251 14.45 12.99 2.47
N SER A 252 13.13 13.00 2.62
CA SER A 252 12.41 13.24 3.88
C SER A 252 12.09 11.97 4.67
N THR A 253 12.16 10.78 4.04
CA THR A 253 11.83 9.47 4.61
C THR A 253 12.97 8.44 4.47
N SER A 254 14.21 8.92 4.41
CA SER A 254 15.40 8.12 4.05
C SER A 254 15.79 6.97 5.00
N GLU A 255 15.11 6.83 6.14
CA GLU A 255 15.25 5.71 7.07
C GLU A 255 14.57 4.45 6.51
N GLU A 256 15.19 3.29 6.70
CA GLU A 256 14.68 1.98 6.28
C GLU A 256 13.32 1.71 6.94
N ASN A 257 12.27 1.59 6.12
CA ASN A 257 10.90 1.55 6.59
C ASN A 257 10.03 0.55 5.81
N SER A 258 8.93 0.10 6.42
CA SER A 258 8.06 -0.93 5.85
C SER A 258 7.39 -0.52 4.53
N ASN A 259 7.01 0.76 4.39
CA ASN A 259 6.24 1.25 3.25
C ASN A 259 7.08 1.19 1.97
N SER A 260 8.26 1.82 2.03
CA SER A 260 9.24 1.82 0.94
C SER A 260 9.77 0.41 0.64
N THR A 261 9.99 -0.41 1.68
CA THR A 261 10.39 -1.82 1.51
C THR A 261 9.30 -2.65 0.82
N GLY A 262 8.03 -2.41 1.13
CA GLY A 262 6.90 -3.08 0.49
C GLY A 262 6.78 -2.76 -1.00
N LEU A 263 6.91 -1.49 -1.37
CA LEU A 263 6.96 -1.07 -2.78
C LEU A 263 8.18 -1.66 -3.51
N ALA A 264 9.36 -1.59 -2.90
CA ALA A 264 10.59 -2.16 -3.47
C ALA A 264 10.51 -3.69 -3.65
N ALA A 265 9.87 -4.41 -2.74
CA ALA A 265 9.61 -5.85 -2.87
C ALA A 265 8.77 -6.17 -4.12
N VAL A 266 7.73 -5.38 -4.41
CA VAL A 266 6.94 -5.56 -5.64
C VAL A 266 7.80 -5.32 -6.89
N ALA A 267 8.64 -4.29 -6.90
CA ALA A 267 9.56 -4.00 -8.00
C ALA A 267 10.60 -5.12 -8.19
N PHE A 268 11.21 -5.62 -7.11
CA PHE A 268 12.13 -6.76 -7.14
C PHE A 268 11.48 -8.03 -7.69
N ARG A 269 10.22 -8.29 -7.34
CA ARG A 269 9.45 -9.42 -7.87
C ARG A 269 9.24 -9.31 -9.38
N LEU A 270 8.77 -8.17 -9.87
CA LEU A 270 8.52 -7.94 -11.30
C LEU A 270 9.80 -8.08 -12.13
N ALA A 271 10.94 -7.60 -11.62
CA ALA A 271 12.25 -7.72 -12.28
C ALA A 271 13.03 -9.01 -11.95
N GLY A 272 12.39 -10.01 -11.31
CA GLY A 272 12.99 -11.32 -11.03
C GLY A 272 14.17 -11.31 -10.05
N ARG A 273 14.34 -10.27 -9.23
CA ARG A 273 15.42 -10.13 -8.23
C ARG A 273 15.10 -10.94 -6.95
N THR A 274 15.15 -12.27 -7.05
CA THR A 274 14.72 -13.19 -5.98
C THR A 274 15.39 -12.96 -4.63
N ASP A 275 16.68 -12.64 -4.63
CA ASP A 275 17.47 -12.51 -3.39
C ASP A 275 17.12 -11.18 -2.69
N ALA A 276 16.98 -10.09 -3.44
CA ALA A 276 16.56 -8.80 -2.92
C ALA A 276 15.10 -8.83 -2.42
N LEU A 277 14.21 -9.53 -3.15
CA LEU A 277 12.84 -9.82 -2.73
C LEU A 277 12.79 -10.61 -1.41
N THR A 278 13.64 -11.64 -1.27
CA THR A 278 13.71 -12.46 -0.05
C THR A 278 14.16 -11.63 1.14
N SER A 279 15.17 -10.77 0.96
CA SER A 279 15.63 -9.84 2.00
C SER A 279 14.54 -8.82 2.38
N ALA A 280 13.88 -8.21 1.39
CA ALA A 280 12.79 -7.25 1.63
C ALA A 280 11.61 -7.88 2.40
N ARG A 281 11.21 -9.11 2.05
CA ARG A 281 10.20 -9.86 2.82
C ARG A 281 10.68 -10.21 4.22
N GLY A 282 11.95 -10.55 4.40
CA GLY A 282 12.55 -10.74 5.73
C GLY A 282 12.49 -9.48 6.60
N PHE A 283 12.71 -8.30 6.03
CA PHE A 283 12.51 -7.03 6.73
C PHE A 283 11.04 -6.83 7.13
N LEU A 284 10.09 -7.01 6.19
CA LEU A 284 8.65 -6.90 6.45
C LEU A 284 8.18 -7.89 7.54
N ASP A 285 8.68 -9.12 7.51
CA ASP A 285 8.40 -10.10 8.56
C ASP A 285 9.01 -9.69 9.92
N SER A 286 10.15 -9.01 9.94
CA SER A 286 10.80 -8.57 11.19
C SER A 286 10.14 -7.37 11.88
N VAL A 287 9.36 -6.58 11.14
CA VAL A 287 8.56 -5.45 11.66
C VAL A 287 7.08 -5.78 11.86
N ARG A 288 6.65 -7.04 11.63
CA ARG A 288 5.28 -7.47 11.92
C ARG A 288 5.10 -7.73 13.42
N LEU A 289 4.11 -7.07 14.01
CA LEU A 289 3.77 -7.21 15.43
C LEU A 289 3.03 -8.53 15.69
N GLY A 290 3.46 -9.26 16.72
CA GLY A 290 2.85 -10.51 17.15
C GLY A 290 1.88 -10.35 18.33
N CYS A 291 1.61 -11.47 19.02
CA CYS A 291 0.67 -11.52 20.15
C CYS A 291 1.17 -10.83 21.43
N GLU A 292 2.43 -10.40 21.46
CA GLU A 292 2.97 -9.49 22.47
C GLU A 292 2.28 -8.11 22.45
N SER A 293 1.67 -7.73 21.31
CA SER A 293 0.89 -6.49 21.12
C SER A 293 -0.51 -6.83 20.58
N PRO A 294 -1.40 -7.46 21.38
CA PRO A 294 -2.59 -8.16 20.88
C PRO A 294 -3.60 -7.25 20.16
N ASP A 295 -3.73 -5.97 20.58
CA ASP A 295 -4.63 -4.99 19.95
C ASP A 295 -4.16 -4.54 18.54
N VAL A 296 -2.91 -4.87 18.16
CA VAL A 296 -2.30 -4.56 16.85
C VAL A 296 -1.63 -5.79 16.21
N ALA A 297 -1.98 -7.00 16.66
CA ALA A 297 -1.40 -8.24 16.14
C ALA A 297 -1.61 -8.38 14.63
N GLY A 298 -0.52 -8.61 13.89
CA GLY A 298 -0.49 -8.65 12.42
C GLY A 298 -0.17 -7.32 11.75
N ALA A 299 -0.21 -6.18 12.45
CA ALA A 299 0.22 -4.89 11.91
C ALA A 299 1.71 -4.90 11.55
N LEU A 300 2.09 -4.11 10.53
CA LEU A 300 3.48 -3.85 10.18
C LEU A 300 3.88 -2.51 10.77
N ALA A 301 4.85 -2.50 11.70
CA ALA A 301 5.41 -1.27 12.23
C ALA A 301 6.22 -0.53 11.16
N TYR A 302 6.32 0.80 11.29
CA TYR A 302 6.97 1.63 10.27
C TYR A 302 8.49 1.37 10.20
N THR A 303 9.17 1.35 11.34
CA THR A 303 10.60 1.00 11.46
C THR A 303 10.84 -0.21 12.38
N PRO A 304 12.03 -0.84 12.34
CA PRO A 304 12.44 -1.81 13.35
C PRO A 304 12.49 -1.24 14.78
N ALA A 305 12.69 0.07 14.93
CA ALA A 305 12.65 0.74 16.23
C ALA A 305 11.23 0.83 16.78
N ASP A 306 10.23 1.10 15.94
CA ASP A 306 8.81 1.07 16.30
C ASP A 306 8.37 -0.34 16.68
N ALA A 307 8.80 -1.36 15.91
CA ALA A 307 8.53 -2.76 16.23
C ALA A 307 9.12 -3.17 17.59
N ALA A 308 10.36 -2.78 17.89
CA ALA A 308 11.02 -3.06 19.16
C ALA A 308 10.47 -2.25 20.35
N ALA A 309 9.71 -1.18 20.09
CA ALA A 309 9.05 -0.36 21.10
C ALA A 309 7.61 -0.81 21.40
N ALA A 310 7.02 -1.67 20.55
CA ALA A 310 5.68 -2.19 20.74
C ALA A 310 5.60 -3.13 21.95
N ASP A 311 4.46 -3.07 22.64
CA ASP A 311 4.14 -3.85 23.83
C ASP A 311 2.63 -4.12 23.95
N ALA A 312 2.23 -4.81 25.03
CA ALA A 312 0.84 -5.18 25.29
C ALA A 312 -0.14 -4.00 25.50
N SER A 313 0.34 -2.75 25.48
CA SER A 313 -0.45 -1.51 25.53
C SER A 313 -0.40 -0.69 24.22
N THR A 314 0.20 -1.25 23.17
CA THR A 314 0.29 -0.61 21.85
C THR A 314 -1.06 -0.68 21.15
N GLN A 315 -1.65 0.50 20.92
CA GLN A 315 -2.94 0.65 20.25
C GLN A 315 -2.77 0.97 18.75
N PRO A 316 -3.79 0.70 17.92
CA PRO A 316 -3.82 1.17 16.53
C PRO A 316 -3.63 2.69 16.39
N SER A 317 -3.02 3.10 15.29
CA SER A 317 -2.74 4.50 14.97
C SER A 317 -2.72 4.74 13.45
N ASP A 318 -2.84 6.01 13.01
CA ASP A 318 -2.65 6.40 11.59
C ASP A 318 -1.33 5.83 11.04
N GLN A 319 -0.23 5.97 11.79
CA GLN A 319 1.08 5.44 11.36
C GLN A 319 1.05 3.92 11.15
N LEU A 320 0.52 3.13 12.10
CA LEU A 320 0.43 1.66 11.96
C LEU A 320 -0.54 1.23 10.85
N ASN A 321 -1.64 1.96 10.68
CA ASN A 321 -2.63 1.69 9.64
C ASN A 321 -2.02 1.97 8.25
N ARG A 322 -1.36 3.11 8.09
CA ARG A 322 -0.67 3.54 6.86
C ARG A 322 0.48 2.61 6.51
N SER A 323 1.34 2.26 7.47
CA SER A 323 2.45 1.35 7.23
C SER A 323 1.97 -0.05 6.85
N THR A 324 0.99 -0.60 7.56
CA THR A 324 0.42 -1.91 7.19
C THR A 324 -0.24 -1.88 5.81
N ALA A 325 -1.03 -0.84 5.49
CA ALA A 325 -1.71 -0.70 4.21
C ALA A 325 -0.74 -0.62 3.02
N GLN A 326 0.36 0.14 3.16
CA GLN A 326 1.30 0.39 2.06
C GLN A 326 2.37 -0.70 1.94
N ALA A 327 2.77 -1.34 3.04
CA ALA A 327 3.80 -2.37 3.04
C ALA A 327 3.29 -3.76 2.63
N LEU A 328 2.03 -4.09 2.95
CA LEU A 328 1.48 -5.45 2.84
C LEU A 328 1.52 -6.01 1.41
N LEU A 329 1.35 -5.20 0.36
CA LEU A 329 1.44 -5.68 -1.02
C LEU A 329 2.78 -6.39 -1.31
N GLY A 330 3.89 -5.92 -0.74
CA GLY A 330 5.22 -6.54 -0.87
C GLY A 330 5.38 -7.90 -0.18
N SER A 331 4.50 -8.23 0.79
CA SER A 331 4.40 -9.57 1.38
C SER A 331 3.65 -10.55 0.49
N THR A 332 3.09 -10.11 -0.64
CA THR A 332 2.33 -10.94 -1.60
C THR A 332 3.06 -11.06 -2.93
N ASP A 333 2.67 -12.03 -3.77
CA ASP A 333 3.18 -12.17 -5.13
C ASP A 333 2.40 -11.33 -6.17
N VAL A 334 1.63 -10.34 -5.73
CA VAL A 334 0.69 -9.53 -6.53
C VAL A 334 1.24 -8.11 -6.77
N SER A 335 0.88 -7.46 -7.89
CA SER A 335 1.21 -6.05 -8.19
C SER A 335 -0.05 -5.19 -8.28
N TYR A 336 0.09 -3.87 -8.42
CA TYR A 336 -1.03 -3.01 -8.80
C TYR A 336 -1.64 -3.36 -10.18
N LEU A 337 -0.88 -4.00 -11.09
CA LEU A 337 -1.39 -4.51 -12.37
C LEU A 337 -2.32 -5.73 -12.17
N ASP A 338 -1.92 -6.64 -11.28
CA ASP A 338 -2.52 -7.98 -11.14
C ASP A 338 -3.63 -8.07 -10.08
N VAL A 339 -3.66 -7.14 -9.10
CA VAL A 339 -4.55 -7.23 -7.92
C VAL A 339 -6.03 -7.24 -8.30
N THR A 340 -6.78 -8.22 -7.78
CA THR A 340 -8.21 -8.40 -8.04
C THR A 340 -8.95 -8.86 -6.79
N SER A 341 -10.24 -8.50 -6.68
CA SER A 341 -11.15 -9.03 -5.66
C SER A 341 -11.68 -10.43 -6.00
N ASP A 342 -11.46 -10.92 -7.22
CA ASP A 342 -12.00 -12.19 -7.69
C ASP A 342 -11.48 -13.38 -6.88
N GLY A 343 -12.40 -14.16 -6.31
CA GLY A 343 -12.07 -15.38 -5.55
C GLY A 343 -11.57 -15.14 -4.13
N ALA A 344 -11.53 -13.89 -3.65
CA ALA A 344 -11.17 -13.58 -2.27
C ALA A 344 -12.13 -14.23 -1.27
N ALA A 345 -11.58 -14.79 -0.18
CA ALA A 345 -12.37 -15.26 0.94
C ALA A 345 -13.04 -14.08 1.66
N ALA A 346 -14.34 -14.21 1.95
CA ALA A 346 -15.16 -13.18 2.59
C ALA A 346 -14.56 -12.67 3.92
N ALA A 347 -14.19 -13.61 4.79
CA ALA A 347 -13.60 -13.32 6.09
C ALA A 347 -12.06 -13.14 6.03
N PRO A 348 -11.47 -12.32 6.91
CA PRO A 348 -10.02 -12.31 7.16
C PRO A 348 -9.53 -13.58 7.87
N VAL A 349 -8.21 -13.82 7.86
CA VAL A 349 -7.55 -14.86 8.67
C VAL A 349 -6.68 -14.19 9.73
N ALA A 350 -7.24 -13.96 10.91
CA ALA A 350 -6.58 -13.29 12.03
C ALA A 350 -5.54 -14.17 12.73
N LEU A 351 -4.60 -13.54 13.45
CA LEU A 351 -3.70 -14.22 14.36
C LEU A 351 -4.48 -14.56 15.65
N ASP A 352 -4.43 -15.81 16.10
CA ASP A 352 -5.06 -16.22 17.35
C ASP A 352 -4.10 -16.00 18.52
N CYS A 353 -4.38 -14.95 19.31
CA CYS A 353 -3.59 -14.58 20.49
C CYS A 353 -4.23 -15.04 21.81
N ALA A 354 -5.27 -15.88 21.78
CA ALA A 354 -5.95 -16.34 22.99
C ALA A 354 -5.18 -17.40 23.81
N ASP A 355 -4.16 -18.03 23.21
CA ASP A 355 -3.49 -19.24 23.73
C ASP A 355 -2.02 -19.05 24.14
N GLU A 356 -1.45 -17.83 24.10
CA GLU A 356 -0.09 -17.58 24.60
C GLU A 356 -0.02 -17.80 26.13
N PRO A 357 0.78 -18.77 26.63
CA PRO A 357 0.80 -19.10 28.05
C PRO A 357 1.53 -18.02 28.83
N THR A 358 0.75 -17.18 29.52
CA THR A 358 1.22 -16.15 30.47
C THR A 358 2.45 -16.66 31.25
N PRO A 359 3.65 -16.08 31.08
CA PRO A 359 4.86 -16.51 31.78
C PRO A 359 4.80 -16.19 33.28
N GLY A 360 4.01 -16.96 34.03
CA GLY A 360 3.75 -16.66 35.43
C GLY A 360 2.58 -17.38 36.11
N ASP A 361 1.81 -18.26 35.44
CA ASP A 361 0.76 -19.04 36.13
C ASP A 361 1.26 -20.43 36.58
N PRO A 362 1.68 -20.61 37.85
CA PRO A 362 2.03 -21.93 38.36
C PRO A 362 0.77 -22.78 38.50
N SER A 363 0.64 -23.81 37.65
CA SER A 363 -0.48 -24.76 37.71
C SER A 363 -0.74 -25.23 39.14
N THR A 364 -1.96 -25.01 39.61
CA THR A 364 -2.33 -25.15 41.01
C THR A 364 -2.25 -26.59 41.52
N THR A 365 -1.21 -26.89 42.29
CA THR A 365 -1.14 -28.06 43.17
C THR A 365 -0.75 -27.63 44.58
N ASP A 366 -1.76 -27.39 45.41
CA ASP A 366 -1.70 -27.34 46.88
C ASP A 366 -1.79 -28.80 47.40
N PRO A 367 -1.19 -29.22 48.56
CA PRO A 367 -1.10 -28.39 49.76
C PRO A 367 0.18 -28.39 50.60
N SER A 368 0.26 -27.33 51.43
CA SER A 368 0.96 -27.24 52.72
C SER A 368 2.50 -27.26 52.76
N ASP A 369 3.13 -26.11 53.00
CA ASP A 369 3.58 -25.73 54.36
C ASP A 369 4.22 -24.32 54.38
N GLU A 370 3.87 -23.54 55.41
CA GLU A 370 4.58 -22.30 55.83
C GLU A 370 5.58 -22.66 56.96
N PRO A 371 6.59 -21.81 57.35
CA PRO A 371 6.57 -20.34 57.26
C PRO A 371 7.90 -19.59 56.94
N SER A 372 7.74 -18.29 56.63
CA SER A 372 8.64 -17.16 56.98
C SER A 372 10.13 -17.11 56.54
N THR A 373 10.52 -16.08 55.76
CA THR A 373 11.21 -14.87 56.29
C THR A 373 11.54 -13.76 55.26
N SER A 374 11.20 -12.51 55.62
CA SER A 374 11.96 -11.25 55.45
C SER A 374 12.60 -10.81 54.11
N THR A 375 11.86 -9.94 53.40
CA THR A 375 12.23 -8.61 52.88
C THR A 375 13.71 -8.29 52.52
N THR A 376 13.92 -7.82 51.29
CA THR A 376 14.98 -6.83 50.96
C THR A 376 14.40 -5.70 50.11
N THR A 377 14.52 -4.47 50.59
CA THR A 377 14.10 -3.25 49.87
C THR A 377 15.28 -2.68 49.09
N VAL A 378 15.10 -2.36 47.80
CA VAL A 378 16.04 -1.54 47.05
C VAL A 378 15.33 -0.30 46.50
N THR A 379 15.72 0.86 47.00
CA THR A 379 15.22 2.17 46.56
C THR A 379 15.95 2.62 45.31
N ALA A 380 15.26 2.71 44.17
CA ALA A 380 15.76 3.41 42.99
C ALA A 380 15.59 4.93 43.15
N THR A 381 16.65 5.69 42.88
CA THR A 381 16.69 7.15 43.06
C THR A 381 16.45 7.87 41.72
N ALA A 382 15.51 8.82 41.68
CA ALA A 382 15.19 9.60 40.48
C ALA A 382 16.04 10.88 40.35
N ARG A 383 16.55 11.17 39.14
CA ARG A 383 16.98 12.50 38.66
C ARG A 383 17.48 12.47 37.21
N PRO A 384 17.58 13.61 36.50
CA PRO A 384 16.61 14.69 36.31
C PRO A 384 16.17 14.83 34.83
N THR A 385 15.04 15.48 34.59
CA THR A 385 14.69 16.01 33.26
C THR A 385 15.46 17.31 32.95
N THR A 386 15.77 17.53 31.67
CA THR A 386 16.24 18.81 31.09
C THR A 386 15.50 19.03 29.77
N PRO A 387 15.05 20.26 29.43
CA PRO A 387 13.98 20.45 28.45
C PRO A 387 14.46 20.84 27.05
N GLY A 388 13.58 20.60 26.08
CA GLY A 388 13.50 21.38 24.84
C GLY A 388 14.16 20.76 23.63
N GLN A 389 13.37 20.03 22.83
CA GLN A 389 13.52 20.04 21.38
C GLN A 389 12.11 19.99 20.77
N GLU A 390 11.83 20.96 19.89
CA GLU A 390 10.55 21.13 19.20
C GLU A 390 10.45 20.05 18.11
N PRO A 391 9.37 19.25 18.02
CA PRO A 391 9.29 18.17 17.04
C PRO A 391 9.27 18.73 15.62
N THR A 392 10.32 18.43 14.85
CA THR A 392 10.34 18.71 13.41
C THR A 392 9.39 17.77 12.68
N ARG A 393 8.57 18.36 11.82
CA ARG A 393 7.57 17.74 10.94
C ARG A 393 8.04 16.41 10.29
N PRO A 394 7.32 15.29 10.52
CA PRO A 394 7.32 14.16 9.60
C PRO A 394 6.56 14.56 8.33
N GLU A 395 7.20 14.39 7.17
CA GLU A 395 6.62 14.73 5.87
C GLU A 395 5.76 13.56 5.39
N VAL A 396 4.44 13.71 5.46
CA VAL A 396 3.50 12.76 4.86
C VAL A 396 3.57 12.92 3.34
N VAL A 397 3.47 11.82 2.59
CA VAL A 397 3.15 11.88 1.15
C VAL A 397 1.71 12.41 0.99
N GLN A 398 1.58 13.73 1.02
CA GLN A 398 0.40 14.48 0.60
C GLN A 398 0.81 15.49 -0.46
N THR A 399 -0.04 15.67 -1.46
CA THR A 399 0.10 16.62 -2.57
C THR A 399 -0.19 18.07 -2.16
N ASP A 400 -0.07 18.42 -0.88
CA ASP A 400 -0.45 19.71 -0.30
C ASP A 400 0.74 20.38 0.41
N ASP A 401 1.66 20.96 -0.37
CA ASP A 401 2.71 21.82 0.19
C ASP A 401 3.10 23.02 -0.69
N ALA A 402 2.08 23.78 -1.11
CA ALA A 402 2.31 25.17 -1.48
C ALA A 402 2.44 26.04 -0.22
N ARG A 403 3.67 26.24 0.27
CA ARG A 403 4.18 27.51 0.87
C ARG A 403 5.67 27.46 1.22
N ASP A 404 6.46 28.20 0.46
CA ASP A 404 7.45 29.08 1.09
C ASP A 404 7.51 30.42 0.35
N GLY A 405 7.27 31.53 1.05
CA GLY A 405 6.96 32.83 0.42
C GLY A 405 6.11 33.76 1.28
N GLY A 406 6.57 34.08 2.49
CA GLY A 406 5.77 34.83 3.45
C GLY A 406 5.56 36.32 3.11
N LEU A 407 4.30 36.77 3.15
CA LEU A 407 3.91 38.15 3.48
C LEU A 407 2.51 38.21 4.12
N GLY A 408 2.44 38.70 5.36
CA GLY A 408 1.26 39.39 5.91
C GLY A 408 0.12 38.52 6.47
N ALA A 409 -0.29 38.81 7.70
CA ALA A 409 -1.39 38.13 8.37
C ALA A 409 -2.78 38.51 7.82
N ALA A 410 -3.54 37.50 7.38
CA ALA A 410 -5.02 37.46 7.43
C ALA A 410 -5.47 36.01 7.26
N GLY A 411 -6.09 35.42 8.29
CA GLY A 411 -6.58 34.03 8.21
C GLY A 411 -7.90 33.90 7.46
N TRP A 412 -8.11 32.75 6.83
CA TRP A 412 -9.44 32.28 6.41
C TRP A 412 -9.64 30.80 6.75
N VAL A 413 -10.83 30.52 7.26
CA VAL A 413 -11.34 29.18 7.60
C VAL A 413 -11.89 28.51 6.34
N GLY A 414 -11.80 27.18 6.28
CA GLY A 414 -12.17 26.40 5.10
C GLY A 414 -13.65 26.46 4.70
N ALA A 415 -13.90 25.96 3.49
CA ALA A 415 -15.20 25.63 2.94
C ALA A 415 -15.08 24.28 2.19
N GLY A 416 -16.13 23.45 2.10
CA GLY A 416 -17.48 23.72 2.54
C GLY A 416 -18.30 22.47 2.87
N LEU A 417 -19.16 22.62 3.88
CA LEU A 417 -20.24 21.69 4.19
C LEU A 417 -21.46 22.57 4.52
N LEU A 418 -22.44 22.64 3.62
CA LEU A 418 -23.60 23.52 3.80
C LEU A 418 -24.88 22.90 3.22
N ALA A 419 -25.53 22.06 4.03
CA ALA A 419 -26.94 21.74 3.84
C ALA A 419 -27.81 22.86 4.47
N LEU A 420 -28.75 23.39 3.68
CA LEU A 420 -29.66 24.46 4.11
C LEU A 420 -30.88 23.91 4.86
N VAL A 421 -31.19 24.48 6.03
CA VAL A 421 -32.56 24.55 6.56
C VAL A 421 -32.80 25.95 7.10
N GLY A 422 -33.89 26.60 6.67
CA GLY A 422 -34.19 27.99 7.03
C GLY A 422 -35.54 28.19 7.73
N ALA A 423 -35.61 29.24 8.54
CA ALA A 423 -36.80 30.01 8.91
C ALA A 423 -36.26 31.36 9.46
N GLY A 424 -36.61 32.52 8.93
CA GLY A 424 -37.85 33.25 9.27
C GLY A 424 -37.65 34.07 10.56
N ALA A 425 -37.97 35.36 10.67
CA ALA A 425 -38.52 36.32 9.70
C ALA A 425 -38.40 37.77 10.29
N VAL A 426 -39.09 38.73 9.65
CA VAL A 426 -39.56 40.03 10.19
C VAL A 426 -38.68 41.29 10.04
N MET A 427 -39.26 42.27 9.32
CA MET A 427 -39.20 43.75 9.42
C MET A 427 -37.95 44.40 10.07
N GLY A 428 -37.27 45.38 9.46
CA GLY A 428 -37.69 46.32 8.41
C GLY A 428 -37.81 47.74 8.96
N SER A 429 -36.90 48.65 8.58
CA SER A 429 -37.07 50.09 8.79
C SER A 429 -36.41 50.92 7.68
N ARG A 430 -37.01 52.08 7.39
CA ARG A 430 -36.69 52.96 6.24
C ARG A 430 -35.69 54.05 6.62
N ARG A 431 -34.86 54.47 5.65
CA ARG A 431 -34.64 55.89 5.22
C ARG A 431 -33.69 55.91 4.02
N ARG A 432 -34.16 56.26 2.82
CA ARG A 432 -34.14 57.63 2.24
C ARG A 432 -32.74 58.24 2.12
N GLY A 433 -32.17 58.16 0.91
CA GLY A 433 -31.25 59.13 0.33
C GLY A 433 -31.78 59.51 -1.07
N ALA A 434 -31.78 60.80 -1.41
CA ALA A 434 -32.30 61.32 -2.69
C ALA A 434 -31.25 62.19 -3.36
N HIS A 435 -31.56 62.65 -4.59
CA HIS A 435 -30.78 63.43 -5.57
C HIS A 435 -30.31 62.56 -6.76
N ARG A 436 -30.70 62.87 -8.00
CA ARG A 436 -31.58 63.97 -8.46
C ARG A 436 -32.33 63.57 -9.73
#